data_AF-A0A2T6ZAB5-F1
#
_entry.id   AF-A0A2T6ZAB5-F1
#
_cell.length_a   1.000
_cell.length_b   1.000
_cell.length_c   1.000
_cell.angle_alpha   90.00
_cell.angle_beta   90.00
_cell.angle_gamma   90.00
#
_symmetry.space_group_name_H-M   'P 1'
#
loop_
_entity.id
_entity.type
_entity.pdbx_description
1 polymer ?
#
loop_
_entity_poly.entity_id
_entity_poly.type
_entity_poly.pdbx_seq_one_letter_code
_entity_poly.pdbx_strand_id
1 'polypeptide(L)'
;SALRKTVVEIQAADLGKVYVHRALLNREVTAFEECGWSYFPSSMVVSFVEYLYQGDYTSPPVVTTNPDSSERTRAPPPVSSRKASRSSNSVTPPPVGPLSYEKAFLTHAGLFILARHGKVLPLASMCLTRLKEVMREARDTAKESMFVENMRTLIRFLYDPCCNGSDGVWEELQKAVCGFLVSQRGWLLEAPGSDLICEEEQFAKDLLAEAINLLIDTDKLRVAAENSSEAMRLATAIPGNRSGRKKKRQALIISILVKSMKSSTLIVWCFSSN
;
A
#
# COMPACT_ATOMS: atom_id res chain seq x y z
N SER A 1 36.36 -17.28 5.44
CA SER A 1 35.22 -16.39 5.23
C SER A 1 34.04 -16.93 6.02
N ALA A 2 33.41 -16.10 6.86
CA ALA A 2 32.62 -16.52 8.02
C ALA A 2 31.12 -16.75 7.75
N LEU A 3 30.74 -17.11 6.53
CA LEU A 3 29.49 -17.86 6.30
C LEU A 3 29.74 -19.30 6.77
N ARG A 4 29.60 -19.55 8.08
CA ARG A 4 29.65 -20.92 8.60
C ARG A 4 28.66 -21.78 7.81
N LYS A 5 29.13 -22.94 7.32
CA LYS A 5 28.47 -23.85 6.35
C LYS A 5 27.09 -24.40 6.78
N THR A 6 26.54 -23.94 7.89
CA THR A 6 25.25 -24.40 8.40
C THR A 6 24.14 -23.63 7.72
N VAL A 7 23.46 -24.31 6.82
CA VAL A 7 22.23 -23.85 6.19
C VAL A 7 21.05 -24.37 7.02
N VAL A 8 20.02 -23.56 7.16
CA VAL A 8 18.75 -23.89 7.82
C VAL A 8 17.66 -23.94 6.75
N GLU A 9 16.78 -24.91 6.86
CA GLU A 9 15.58 -25.02 6.04
C GLU A 9 14.44 -24.26 6.70
N ILE A 10 13.80 -23.38 5.93
CA ILE A 10 12.56 -22.70 6.29
C ILE A 10 11.45 -23.29 5.43
N GLN A 11 10.39 -23.77 6.07
CA GLN A 11 9.21 -24.30 5.40
C GLN A 11 8.13 -23.21 5.29
N ALA A 12 7.71 -22.93 4.06
CA ALA A 12 6.68 -21.96 3.72
C ALA A 12 5.26 -22.59 3.71
N ALA A 13 4.23 -21.75 3.59
CA ALA A 13 2.82 -22.15 3.57
C ALA A 13 2.47 -23.13 2.44
N ASP A 14 3.06 -22.91 1.27
CA ASP A 14 2.89 -23.69 0.05
C ASP A 14 3.76 -24.96 0.03
N LEU A 15 4.25 -25.40 1.20
CA LEU A 15 5.18 -26.50 1.38
C LEU A 15 6.54 -26.30 0.68
N GLY A 16 6.78 -25.10 0.13
CA GLY A 16 8.07 -24.73 -0.43
C GLY A 16 9.14 -24.65 0.64
N LYS A 17 10.36 -25.07 0.30
CA LYS A 17 11.51 -25.05 1.20
C LYS A 17 12.50 -23.99 0.75
N VAL A 18 12.87 -23.09 1.66
CA VAL A 18 13.87 -22.04 1.41
C VAL A 18 15.08 -22.29 2.31
N TYR A 19 16.26 -22.24 1.72
CA TYR A 19 17.51 -22.55 2.40
C TYR A 19 18.31 -21.28 2.66
N VAL A 20 18.67 -21.03 3.92
CA VAL A 20 19.37 -19.80 4.34
C VAL A 20 20.53 -20.11 5.27
N HIS A 21 21.64 -19.37 5.16
CA HIS A 21 22.75 -19.53 6.09
C HIS A 21 22.33 -19.11 7.50
N ARG A 22 22.57 -19.97 8.49
CA ARG A 22 22.21 -19.71 9.90
C ARG A 22 22.78 -18.40 10.43
N ALA A 23 23.92 -17.96 9.89
CA ALA A 23 24.56 -16.69 10.27
C ALA A 23 23.70 -15.45 9.95
N LEU A 24 22.74 -15.56 9.02
CA LEU A 24 21.82 -14.48 8.65
C LEU A 24 20.54 -14.47 9.49
N LEU A 25 20.23 -15.58 10.16
CA LEU A 25 19.09 -15.67 11.06
C LEU A 25 19.57 -15.35 12.48
N ASN A 26 19.21 -14.17 12.99
CA ASN A 26 19.41 -13.90 14.41
C ASN A 26 18.40 -14.72 15.25
N ARG A 27 18.56 -14.74 16.58
CA ARG A 27 17.66 -15.48 17.47
C ARG A 27 16.20 -15.05 17.34
N GLU A 28 15.96 -13.81 16.95
CA GLU A 28 14.64 -13.19 16.89
C GLU A 28 13.90 -13.59 15.61
N VAL A 29 14.61 -13.68 14.48
CA VAL A 29 14.13 -14.25 13.22
C VAL A 29 13.83 -15.76 13.37
N THR A 30 14.55 -16.47 14.25
CA THR A 30 14.29 -17.90 14.50
C THR A 30 13.17 -18.17 15.52
N ALA A 31 12.82 -17.24 16.40
CA ALA A 31 11.83 -17.43 17.46
C ALA A 31 10.37 -17.24 16.98
N PHE A 32 10.16 -17.39 15.67
CA PHE A 32 8.92 -17.05 14.98
C PHE A 32 7.93 -18.23 15.08
N GLU A 33 7.32 -18.42 16.26
CA GLU A 33 6.57 -19.65 16.59
C GLU A 33 5.04 -19.55 16.42
N GLU A 34 4.39 -18.40 16.64
CA GLU A 34 2.91 -18.30 16.61
C GLU A 34 2.32 -17.92 15.24
N CYS A 35 3.02 -17.08 14.46
CA CYS A 35 2.67 -16.68 13.09
C CYS A 35 3.83 -16.99 12.12
N GLY A 36 4.42 -18.18 12.27
CA GLY A 36 5.67 -18.60 11.64
C GLY A 36 5.74 -18.53 10.12
N TRP A 37 6.84 -19.03 9.56
CA TRP A 37 7.10 -19.09 8.12
C TRP A 37 6.01 -19.79 7.30
N SER A 38 5.24 -20.68 7.93
CA SER A 38 4.14 -21.45 7.36
C SER A 38 2.90 -20.63 6.96
N TYR A 39 2.86 -19.33 7.26
CA TYR A 39 1.77 -18.44 6.83
C TYR A 39 2.08 -17.70 5.54
N PHE A 40 3.34 -17.73 5.11
CA PHE A 40 3.80 -16.97 3.95
C PHE A 40 4.16 -17.92 2.81
N PRO A 41 3.80 -17.58 1.55
CA PRO A 41 4.19 -18.39 0.41
C PRO A 41 5.70 -18.36 0.22
N SER A 42 6.27 -19.42 -0.35
CA SER A 42 7.71 -19.55 -0.57
C SER A 42 8.33 -18.36 -1.30
N SER A 43 7.62 -17.78 -2.28
CA SER A 43 8.06 -16.59 -3.01
C SER A 43 8.32 -15.37 -2.11
N MET A 44 7.53 -15.20 -1.06
CA MET A 44 7.70 -14.12 -0.09
C MET A 44 8.88 -14.41 0.86
N VAL A 45 8.99 -15.67 1.32
CA VAL A 45 10.14 -16.12 2.12
C VAL A 45 11.44 -15.94 1.35
N VAL A 46 11.45 -16.25 0.04
CA VAL A 46 12.59 -16.00 -0.86
C VAL A 46 12.95 -14.52 -0.89
N SER A 47 11.96 -13.62 -1.03
CA SER A 47 12.20 -12.17 -1.06
C SER A 47 12.77 -11.65 0.27
N PHE A 48 12.30 -12.19 1.41
CA PHE A 48 12.85 -11.89 2.72
C PHE A 48 14.32 -12.35 2.84
N VAL A 49 14.60 -13.58 2.40
CA VAL A 49 15.96 -14.14 2.42
C VAL A 49 16.88 -13.38 1.47
N GLU A 50 16.40 -13.01 0.29
CA GLU A 50 17.11 -12.15 -0.68
C GLU A 50 17.57 -10.86 0.01
N TYR A 51 16.67 -10.18 0.72
CA TYR A 51 17.01 -9.00 1.51
C TYR A 51 18.11 -9.27 2.54
N LEU A 52 18.07 -10.40 3.27
CA LEU A 52 19.11 -10.71 4.24
C LEU A 52 20.51 -10.85 3.63
N TYR A 53 20.61 -11.26 2.35
CA TYR A 53 21.90 -11.35 1.66
C TYR A 53 22.38 -10.02 1.09
N GLN A 54 21.49 -9.25 0.48
CA GLN A 54 21.91 -8.10 -0.36
C GLN A 54 21.42 -6.73 0.15
N GLY A 55 20.59 -6.71 1.20
CA GLY A 55 20.00 -5.48 1.75
C GLY A 55 18.86 -4.91 0.90
N ASP A 56 18.36 -5.66 -0.08
CA ASP A 56 17.20 -5.31 -0.92
C ASP A 56 16.50 -6.59 -1.41
N TYR A 57 15.26 -6.50 -1.88
CA TYR A 57 14.52 -7.59 -2.51
C TYR A 57 13.90 -7.14 -3.84
N THR A 58 13.75 -8.10 -4.74
CA THR A 58 13.14 -7.86 -6.04
C THR A 58 11.64 -7.64 -5.88
N SER A 59 11.16 -6.41 -6.15
CA SER A 59 9.73 -6.11 -6.13
C SER A 59 8.98 -6.94 -7.19
N PRO A 60 7.82 -7.51 -6.85
CA PRO A 60 7.02 -8.25 -7.83
C PRO A 60 6.52 -7.30 -8.94
N PRO A 61 6.41 -7.79 -10.18
CA PRO A 61 5.92 -6.99 -11.28
C PRO A 61 4.43 -6.68 -11.12
N VAL A 62 4.03 -5.48 -11.55
CA VAL A 62 2.62 -5.15 -11.79
C VAL A 62 2.19 -5.85 -13.07
N VAL A 63 1.10 -6.62 -13.01
CA VAL A 63 0.70 -7.49 -14.12
C VAL A 63 -0.43 -6.85 -14.90
N THR A 64 -0.30 -6.78 -16.22
CA THR A 64 -1.40 -6.44 -17.13
C THR A 64 -2.37 -7.62 -17.20
N THR A 65 -3.62 -7.45 -16.74
CA THR A 65 -4.65 -8.47 -16.90
C THR A 65 -5.08 -8.52 -18.37
N ASN A 66 -4.74 -9.62 -19.05
CA ASN A 66 -5.34 -9.89 -20.34
C ASN A 66 -6.76 -10.42 -20.10
N PRO A 67 -7.81 -9.78 -20.65
CA PRO A 67 -9.19 -10.23 -20.43
C PRO A 67 -9.50 -11.64 -20.96
N ASP A 68 -8.59 -12.25 -21.74
CA ASP A 68 -8.78 -13.56 -22.37
C ASP A 68 -8.16 -14.76 -21.63
N SER A 69 -7.51 -14.59 -20.48
CA SER A 69 -6.89 -15.72 -19.76
C SER A 69 -7.77 -16.39 -18.70
N SER A 70 -9.06 -16.02 -18.61
CA SER A 70 -10.00 -16.71 -17.73
C SER A 70 -10.61 -17.93 -18.45
N GLU A 71 -9.97 -19.08 -18.23
CA GLU A 71 -10.64 -20.38 -18.11
C GLU A 71 -11.49 -20.89 -19.30
N ARG A 72 -10.85 -21.70 -20.16
CA ARG A 72 -11.52 -22.89 -20.72
C ARG A 72 -10.60 -24.10 -20.66
N THR A 73 -10.49 -24.71 -19.48
CA THR A 73 -10.32 -26.16 -19.40
C THR A 73 -11.67 -26.79 -19.75
N ARG A 74 -11.94 -26.96 -21.05
CA ARG A 74 -12.92 -27.96 -21.50
C ARG A 74 -12.17 -29.00 -22.32
N ALA A 75 -12.43 -30.25 -21.94
CA ALA A 75 -11.94 -31.49 -22.51
C ALA A 75 -11.88 -31.49 -24.06
N PRO A 76 -10.99 -32.32 -24.66
CA PRO A 76 -10.82 -32.37 -26.11
C PRO A 76 -11.97 -33.13 -26.78
N PRO A 77 -12.40 -32.70 -27.98
CA PRO A 77 -12.90 -33.63 -28.98
C PRO A 77 -12.15 -33.47 -30.33
N PRO A 78 -12.34 -34.43 -31.26
CA PRO A 78 -11.26 -34.96 -32.08
C PRO A 78 -11.04 -34.21 -33.39
N VAL A 79 -9.82 -34.41 -33.88
CA VAL A 79 -9.34 -34.40 -35.27
C VAL A 79 -10.42 -34.22 -36.35
N SER A 80 -10.34 -33.14 -37.13
CA SER A 80 -10.04 -33.20 -38.58
C SER A 80 -10.28 -31.85 -39.30
N SER A 81 -9.43 -31.61 -40.31
CA SER A 81 -9.67 -30.82 -41.53
C SER A 81 -9.32 -29.33 -41.59
N ARG A 82 -8.12 -29.10 -42.16
CA ARG A 82 -7.66 -28.00 -43.04
C ARG A 82 -8.72 -26.99 -43.53
N LYS A 83 -8.41 -25.69 -43.37
CA LYS A 83 -8.29 -24.75 -44.50
C LYS A 83 -7.55 -23.46 -44.09
N ALA A 84 -6.60 -23.08 -44.93
CA ALA A 84 -5.79 -21.88 -44.79
C ALA A 84 -6.59 -20.63 -45.16
N SER A 85 -6.44 -19.57 -44.37
CA SER A 85 -6.79 -18.19 -44.76
C SER A 85 -5.76 -17.23 -44.18
N ARG A 86 -5.02 -16.58 -45.07
CA ARG A 86 -4.17 -15.40 -44.83
C ARG A 86 -4.94 -14.36 -44.00
N SER A 87 -4.31 -13.84 -42.95
CA SER A 87 -4.69 -12.55 -42.36
C SER A 87 -3.43 -11.78 -41.97
N SER A 88 -3.43 -10.50 -42.32
CA SER A 88 -2.34 -9.55 -42.22
C SER A 88 -1.79 -9.40 -40.80
N ASN A 89 -0.47 -9.51 -40.66
CA ASN A 89 0.25 -9.09 -39.45
C ASN A 89 0.39 -7.56 -39.44
N SER A 90 -0.69 -6.85 -39.08
CA SER A 90 -0.51 -5.54 -38.45
C SER A 90 -0.24 -5.79 -36.96
N VAL A 91 1.02 -5.73 -36.56
CA VAL A 91 1.43 -5.77 -35.14
C VAL A 91 1.04 -4.43 -34.52
N THR A 92 -0.24 -4.29 -34.22
CA THR A 92 -0.70 -3.31 -33.23
C THR A 92 -0.20 -3.83 -31.88
N PRO A 93 0.51 -3.05 -31.05
CA PRO A 93 0.82 -3.47 -29.69
C PRO A 93 -0.51 -3.86 -29.02
N PRO A 94 -0.56 -5.00 -28.29
CA PRO A 94 -1.78 -5.41 -27.64
C PRO A 94 -2.28 -4.26 -26.76
N PRO A 95 -3.60 -4.02 -26.71
CA PRO A 95 -4.15 -3.01 -25.82
C PRO A 95 -3.63 -3.32 -24.41
N VAL A 96 -2.98 -2.33 -23.79
CA VAL A 96 -2.49 -2.45 -22.41
C VAL A 96 -3.71 -2.72 -21.55
N GLY A 97 -3.88 -3.98 -21.14
CA GLY A 97 -4.95 -4.40 -20.26
C GLY A 97 -4.87 -3.68 -18.90
N PRO A 98 -5.89 -3.83 -18.06
CA PRO A 98 -5.89 -3.25 -16.73
C PRO A 98 -4.67 -3.72 -15.92
N LEU A 99 -4.01 -2.82 -15.21
CA LEU A 99 -2.91 -3.21 -14.32
C LEU A 99 -3.47 -3.78 -13.01
N SER A 100 -3.02 -4.97 -12.63
CA SER A 100 -3.25 -5.59 -11.32
C SER A 100 -2.04 -5.37 -10.42
N TYR A 101 -2.31 -4.76 -9.27
CA TYR A 101 -1.33 -4.42 -8.24
C TYR A 101 -1.40 -5.38 -7.04
N GLU A 102 -2.36 -6.32 -7.04
CA GLU A 102 -2.63 -7.28 -5.96
C GLU A 102 -1.36 -7.93 -5.42
N LYS A 103 -0.56 -8.56 -6.30
CA LYS A 103 0.66 -9.25 -5.90
C LYS A 103 1.68 -8.31 -5.25
N ALA A 104 1.78 -7.08 -5.74
CA ALA A 104 2.68 -6.07 -5.18
C ALA A 104 2.23 -5.62 -3.79
N PHE A 105 0.93 -5.36 -3.61
CA PHE A 105 0.36 -5.03 -2.31
C PHE A 105 0.63 -6.14 -1.29
N LEU A 106 0.26 -7.38 -1.61
CA LEU A 106 0.40 -8.51 -0.70
C LEU A 106 1.87 -8.84 -0.39
N THR A 107 2.77 -8.68 -1.36
CA THR A 107 4.20 -8.91 -1.13
C THR A 107 4.78 -7.88 -0.17
N HIS A 108 4.52 -6.59 -0.37
CA HIS A 108 5.05 -5.55 0.51
C HIS A 108 4.42 -5.61 1.90
N ALA A 109 3.11 -5.86 1.99
CA ALA A 109 2.42 -6.05 3.27
C ALA A 109 2.98 -7.27 4.01
N GLY A 110 3.02 -8.43 3.37
CA GLY A 110 3.55 -9.67 3.93
C GLY A 110 5.00 -9.57 4.41
N LEU A 111 5.88 -8.97 3.59
CA LEU A 111 7.28 -8.74 3.97
C LEU A 111 7.41 -7.77 5.13
N PHE A 112 6.53 -6.77 5.24
CA PHE A 112 6.51 -5.89 6.41
C PHE A 112 6.25 -6.68 7.69
N ILE A 113 5.23 -7.56 7.70
CA ILE A 113 4.89 -8.38 8.88
C ILE A 113 6.06 -9.30 9.24
N LEU A 114 6.60 -10.03 8.26
CA LEU A 114 7.77 -10.89 8.44
C LEU A 114 8.96 -10.13 9.03
N ALA A 115 9.25 -8.95 8.49
CA ALA A 115 10.34 -8.11 8.95
C ALA A 115 10.14 -7.56 10.36
N ARG A 116 8.91 -7.18 10.72
CA ARG A 116 8.61 -6.67 12.05
C ARG A 116 8.76 -7.75 13.11
N HIS A 117 8.23 -8.94 12.88
CA HIS A 117 8.40 -10.04 13.82
C HIS A 117 9.84 -10.55 13.88
N GLY A 118 10.53 -10.64 12.75
CA GLY A 118 11.96 -10.95 12.71
C GLY A 118 12.87 -9.80 13.21
N LYS A 119 12.28 -8.68 13.65
CA LYS A 119 12.96 -7.44 14.08
C LYS A 119 13.98 -6.88 13.08
N VAL A 120 13.74 -7.12 11.79
CA VAL A 120 14.50 -6.56 10.67
C VAL A 120 13.91 -5.20 10.30
N LEU A 121 14.01 -4.23 11.22
CA LEU A 121 13.35 -2.93 11.10
C LEU A 121 13.64 -2.16 9.80
N PRO A 122 14.88 -2.18 9.24
CA PRO A 122 15.13 -1.51 7.97
C PRO A 122 14.33 -2.10 6.79
N LEU A 123 14.14 -3.43 6.77
CA LEU A 123 13.27 -4.08 5.78
C LEU A 123 11.81 -3.68 5.99
N ALA A 124 11.33 -3.69 7.24
CA ALA A 124 9.95 -3.27 7.53
C ALA A 124 9.69 -1.84 7.03
N SER A 125 10.57 -0.90 7.35
CA SER A 125 10.44 0.48 6.86
C SER A 125 10.45 0.57 5.33
N MET A 126 11.31 -0.21 4.67
CA MET A 126 11.39 -0.26 3.21
C MET A 126 10.09 -0.81 2.60
N CYS A 127 9.56 -1.90 3.14
CA CYS A 127 8.30 -2.50 2.70
C CYS A 127 7.13 -1.54 2.86
N LEU A 128 7.04 -0.83 3.98
CA LEU A 128 5.97 0.13 4.21
C LEU A 128 6.04 1.32 3.24
N THR A 129 7.25 1.82 2.96
CA THR A 129 7.45 2.88 1.96
C THR A 129 7.04 2.39 0.57
N ARG A 130 7.53 1.22 0.14
CA ARG A 130 7.18 0.64 -1.17
C ARG A 130 5.68 0.37 -1.29
N LEU A 131 5.02 -0.13 -0.25
CA LEU A 131 3.57 -0.33 -0.24
C LEU A 131 2.83 1.00 -0.49
N LYS A 132 3.21 2.08 0.19
CA LYS A 132 2.60 3.41 0.00
C LYS A 132 2.81 3.95 -1.40
N GLU A 133 3.99 3.74 -1.98
CA GLU A 133 4.31 4.15 -3.35
C GLU A 133 3.47 3.38 -4.36
N VAL A 134 3.40 2.05 -4.24
CA VAL A 134 2.62 1.19 -5.13
C VAL A 134 1.12 1.45 -5.00
N MET A 135 0.59 1.73 -3.79
CA MET A 135 -0.81 2.13 -3.62
C MET A 135 -1.13 3.46 -4.31
N ARG A 136 -0.20 4.43 -4.25
CA ARG A 136 -0.34 5.71 -4.96
C ARG A 136 -0.32 5.50 -6.47
N GLU A 137 0.66 4.74 -6.97
CA GLU A 137 0.76 4.42 -8.40
C GLU A 137 -0.50 3.72 -8.90
N ALA A 138 -1.03 2.75 -8.13
CA ALA A 138 -2.26 2.05 -8.47
C ALA A 138 -3.46 3.01 -8.55
N ARG A 139 -3.57 3.99 -7.63
CA ARG A 139 -4.63 5.01 -7.69
C ARG A 139 -4.50 5.89 -8.93
N ASP A 140 -3.27 6.24 -9.31
CA ASP A 140 -3.00 7.16 -10.42
C ASP A 140 -3.13 6.50 -11.80
N THR A 141 -2.87 5.19 -11.89
CA THR A 141 -2.72 4.48 -13.18
C THR A 141 -3.73 3.37 -13.42
N ALA A 142 -4.25 2.72 -12.38
CA ALA A 142 -5.20 1.64 -12.55
C ALA A 142 -6.61 2.20 -12.81
N LYS A 143 -7.42 1.41 -13.53
CA LYS A 143 -8.85 1.66 -13.59
C LYS A 143 -9.43 1.60 -12.18
N GLU A 144 -10.33 2.50 -11.84
CA GLU A 144 -10.94 2.59 -10.49
C GLU A 144 -11.48 1.25 -9.97
N SER A 145 -12.19 0.49 -10.80
CA SER A 145 -12.70 -0.84 -10.42
C SER A 145 -11.59 -1.82 -10.05
N MET A 146 -10.43 -1.76 -10.72
CA MET A 146 -9.28 -2.62 -10.41
C MET A 146 -8.56 -2.14 -9.15
N PHE A 147 -8.43 -0.83 -8.98
CA PHE A 147 -7.88 -0.26 -7.76
C PHE A 147 -8.71 -0.68 -6.54
N VAL A 148 -10.05 -0.60 -6.62
CA VAL A 148 -10.97 -1.06 -5.56
C VAL A 148 -10.77 -2.54 -5.27
N GLU A 149 -10.68 -3.40 -6.28
CA GLU A 149 -10.44 -4.84 -6.08
C GLU A 149 -9.09 -5.10 -5.40
N ASN A 150 -8.01 -4.46 -5.88
CA ASN A 150 -6.68 -4.60 -5.28
C ASN A 150 -6.69 -4.15 -3.80
N MET A 151 -7.37 -3.05 -3.49
CA MET A 151 -7.49 -2.57 -2.11
C MET A 151 -8.33 -3.51 -1.25
N ARG A 152 -9.42 -4.08 -1.78
CA ARG A 152 -10.23 -5.08 -1.07
C ARG A 152 -9.40 -6.31 -0.72
N THR A 153 -8.60 -6.81 -1.67
CA THR A 153 -7.70 -7.94 -1.42
C THR A 153 -6.67 -7.61 -0.34
N LEU A 154 -6.11 -6.40 -0.36
CA LEU A 154 -5.19 -5.95 0.69
C LEU A 154 -5.89 -5.86 2.05
N ILE A 155 -7.08 -5.27 2.14
CA ILE A 155 -7.84 -5.14 3.40
C ILE A 155 -8.13 -6.53 3.97
N ARG A 156 -8.67 -7.46 3.17
CA ARG A 156 -8.90 -8.85 3.60
C ARG A 156 -7.65 -9.50 4.14
N PHE A 157 -6.50 -9.28 3.50
CA PHE A 157 -5.23 -9.80 3.98
C PHE A 157 -4.81 -9.21 5.35
N LEU A 158 -5.10 -7.94 5.62
CA LEU A 158 -4.69 -7.24 6.85
C LEU A 158 -5.58 -7.54 8.05
N TYR A 159 -6.83 -7.93 7.81
CA TYR A 159 -7.83 -8.17 8.84
C TYR A 159 -8.20 -9.64 8.94
N ASP A 160 -7.55 -10.52 8.17
CA ASP A 160 -7.71 -11.97 8.29
C ASP A 160 -7.38 -12.43 9.72
N PRO A 161 -8.35 -12.98 10.46
CA PRO A 161 -8.16 -13.40 11.85
C PRO A 161 -7.11 -14.49 12.02
N CYS A 162 -6.71 -15.19 10.95
CA CYS A 162 -5.76 -16.30 11.06
C CYS A 162 -4.34 -15.87 11.45
N CYS A 163 -4.01 -14.58 11.36
CA CYS A 163 -2.67 -14.07 11.66
C CYS A 163 -2.63 -12.93 12.68
N ASN A 164 -3.76 -12.53 13.28
CA ASN A 164 -3.84 -11.45 14.26
C ASN A 164 -3.24 -11.88 15.61
N GLY A 165 -1.92 -12.09 15.66
CA GLY A 165 -1.17 -12.12 16.90
C GLY A 165 -1.37 -10.79 17.64
N SER A 166 -1.36 -10.80 18.96
CA SER A 166 -1.56 -9.61 19.81
C SER A 166 -0.44 -8.56 19.71
N ASP A 167 0.41 -8.65 18.71
CA ASP A 167 1.53 -7.75 18.46
C ASP A 167 1.04 -6.59 17.58
N GLY A 168 1.20 -5.35 18.05
CA GLY A 168 0.83 -4.10 17.35
C GLY A 168 1.50 -3.86 15.99
N VAL A 169 2.17 -4.87 15.43
CA VAL A 169 2.67 -4.93 14.05
C VAL A 169 1.51 -4.80 13.06
N TRP A 170 0.42 -5.53 13.27
CA TRP A 170 -0.75 -5.47 12.40
C TRP A 170 -1.42 -4.11 12.47
N GLU A 171 -1.60 -3.58 13.68
CA GLU A 171 -2.16 -2.26 13.91
C GLU A 171 -1.38 -1.16 13.18
N GLU A 172 -0.04 -1.24 13.15
CA GLU A 172 0.79 -0.29 12.41
C GLU A 172 0.51 -0.33 10.90
N LEU A 173 0.39 -1.53 10.32
CA LEU A 173 0.14 -1.71 8.89
C LEU A 173 -1.29 -1.33 8.52
N GLN A 174 -2.27 -1.76 9.32
CA GLN A 174 -3.68 -1.40 9.22
C GLN A 174 -3.85 0.12 9.26
N LYS A 175 -3.24 0.79 10.25
CA LYS A 175 -3.24 2.26 10.35
C LYS A 175 -2.64 2.92 9.12
N ALA A 176 -1.53 2.41 8.60
CA ALA A 176 -0.90 2.99 7.42
C ALA A 176 -1.78 2.87 6.16
N VAL A 177 -2.49 1.76 5.99
CA VAL A 177 -3.41 1.54 4.87
C VAL A 177 -4.69 2.36 5.04
N CYS A 178 -5.31 2.35 6.22
CA CYS A 178 -6.47 3.18 6.55
C CYS A 178 -6.16 4.67 6.36
N GLY A 179 -5.03 5.15 6.86
CA GLY A 179 -4.59 6.53 6.67
C GLY A 179 -4.40 6.89 5.19
N PHE A 180 -3.88 5.97 4.37
CA PHE A 180 -3.82 6.17 2.93
C PHE A 180 -5.23 6.29 2.32
N LEU A 181 -6.15 5.38 2.65
CA LEU A 181 -7.52 5.37 2.11
C LEU A 181 -8.31 6.62 2.49
N VAL A 182 -8.24 7.04 3.75
CA VAL A 182 -8.86 8.27 4.25
C VAL A 182 -8.30 9.52 3.55
N SER A 183 -7.00 9.51 3.20
CA SER A 183 -6.39 10.61 2.45
C SER A 183 -6.86 10.68 0.99
N GLN A 184 -7.41 9.59 0.44
CA GLN A 184 -7.98 9.58 -0.92
C GLN A 184 -9.37 10.22 -0.91
N ARG A 185 -9.47 11.40 -1.51
CA ARG A 185 -10.74 12.14 -1.61
C ARG A 185 -11.78 11.36 -2.40
N GLY A 186 -13.00 11.28 -1.88
CA GLY A 186 -14.17 10.76 -2.61
C GLY A 186 -14.24 9.24 -2.75
N TRP A 187 -13.12 8.53 -2.60
CA TRP A 187 -13.06 7.09 -2.87
C TRP A 187 -14.03 6.27 -1.99
N LEU A 188 -14.08 6.59 -0.71
CA LEU A 188 -14.99 5.96 0.25
C LEU A 188 -16.47 6.27 0.03
N LEU A 189 -16.78 7.27 -0.80
CA LEU A 189 -18.14 7.68 -1.15
C LEU A 189 -18.60 7.10 -2.50
N GLU A 190 -17.65 6.73 -3.36
CA GLU A 190 -17.90 6.29 -4.74
C GLU A 190 -17.93 4.77 -4.88
N ALA A 191 -17.21 4.04 -4.01
CA ALA A 191 -17.35 2.59 -3.91
C ALA A 191 -18.57 2.23 -3.04
N PRO A 192 -19.36 1.20 -3.39
CA PRO A 192 -20.38 0.70 -2.48
C PRO A 192 -19.70 0.30 -1.18
N GLY A 193 -19.95 1.02 -0.09
CA GLY A 193 -19.33 0.72 1.21
C GLY A 193 -19.55 -0.73 1.64
N SER A 194 -20.67 -1.34 1.21
CA SER A 194 -20.97 -2.77 1.38
C SER A 194 -19.91 -3.71 0.81
N ASP A 195 -19.20 -3.30 -0.24
CA ASP A 195 -18.26 -4.17 -0.95
C ASP A 195 -16.87 -4.13 -0.31
N LEU A 196 -16.58 -3.11 0.49
CA LEU A 196 -15.33 -2.99 1.27
C LEU A 196 -15.54 -3.46 2.71
N ILE A 197 -16.71 -3.19 3.28
CA ILE A 197 -17.13 -3.58 4.63
C ILE A 197 -17.77 -4.98 4.56
N CYS A 198 -17.05 -5.96 4.05
CA CYS A 198 -17.42 -7.35 4.29
C CYS A 198 -16.95 -7.70 5.70
N GLU A 199 -17.87 -7.69 6.67
CA GLU A 199 -17.77 -8.39 7.96
C GLU A 199 -16.67 -7.94 8.95
N GLU A 200 -15.77 -7.03 8.56
CA GLU A 200 -14.65 -6.60 9.39
C GLU A 200 -15.00 -5.34 10.20
N GLU A 201 -15.68 -5.53 11.34
CA GLU A 201 -16.00 -4.44 12.30
C GLU A 201 -14.74 -3.64 12.69
N GLN A 202 -13.59 -4.31 12.80
CA GLN A 202 -12.32 -3.67 13.14
C GLN A 202 -11.83 -2.72 12.05
N PHE A 203 -11.97 -3.08 10.77
CA PHE A 203 -11.58 -2.19 9.67
C PHE A 203 -12.39 -0.89 9.69
N ALA A 204 -13.71 -0.98 9.91
CA ALA A 204 -14.56 0.20 10.01
C ALA A 204 -14.15 1.12 11.18
N LYS A 205 -13.78 0.54 12.33
CA LYS A 205 -13.26 1.28 13.50
C LYS A 205 -11.95 2.00 13.18
N ASP A 206 -10.99 1.30 12.59
CA ASP A 206 -9.68 1.86 12.25
C ASP A 206 -9.80 2.97 11.20
N LEU A 207 -10.67 2.77 10.22
CA LEU A 207 -10.94 3.76 9.19
C LEU A 207 -11.58 5.03 9.79
N LEU A 208 -12.56 4.87 10.68
CA LEU A 208 -13.19 6.00 11.38
C LEU A 208 -12.17 6.72 12.27
N ALA A 209 -11.32 5.98 12.99
CA ALA A 209 -10.27 6.55 13.82
C ALA A 209 -9.29 7.39 12.98
N GLU A 210 -8.84 6.89 11.83
CA GLU A 210 -7.97 7.64 10.93
C GLU A 210 -8.67 8.85 10.28
N ALA A 211 -9.96 8.75 9.97
CA ALA A 211 -10.75 9.89 9.52
C ALA A 211 -10.84 11.01 10.57
N ILE A 212 -11.07 10.65 11.83
CA ILE A 212 -11.08 11.60 12.95
C ILE A 212 -9.70 12.24 13.12
N ASN A 213 -8.62 11.44 13.08
CA ASN A 213 -7.25 11.94 13.16
C ASN A 213 -6.94 12.96 12.05
N LEU A 214 -7.33 12.65 10.81
CA LEU A 214 -7.16 13.57 9.68
C LEU A 214 -7.93 14.89 9.87
N LEU A 215 -9.16 14.82 10.38
CA LEU A 215 -9.96 16.02 10.68
C LEU A 215 -9.30 16.89 11.75
N ILE A 216 -8.83 16.28 12.83
CA ILE A 216 -8.11 16.97 13.92
C ILE A 216 -6.86 17.66 13.37
N ASP A 217 -6.06 16.96 12.57
CA ASP A 217 -4.81 17.52 12.03
C ASP A 217 -5.09 18.64 11.02
N THR A 218 -6.17 18.52 10.23
CA THR A 218 -6.62 19.57 9.32
C THR A 218 -7.04 20.82 10.10
N ASP A 219 -7.76 20.68 11.21
CA ASP A 219 -8.17 21.81 12.05
C ASP A 219 -6.97 22.48 12.74
N LYS A 220 -6.01 21.70 13.26
CA LYS A 220 -4.73 22.24 13.80
C LYS A 220 -4.00 23.08 12.75
N LEU A 221 -3.90 22.60 11.51
CA LEU A 221 -3.26 23.33 10.41
C LEU A 221 -4.03 24.61 10.06
N ARG A 222 -5.37 24.57 10.09
CA ARG A 222 -6.23 25.74 9.86
C ARG A 222 -6.01 26.81 10.93
N VAL A 223 -6.05 26.44 12.21
CA VAL A 223 -5.81 27.36 13.34
C VAL A 223 -4.40 27.95 13.27
N ALA A 224 -3.38 27.14 12.95
CA ALA A 224 -2.02 27.63 12.78
C ALA A 224 -1.89 28.65 11.63
N ALA A 225 -2.60 28.42 10.52
CA ALA A 225 -2.62 29.34 9.38
C ALA A 225 -3.35 30.66 9.70
N GLU A 226 -4.47 30.60 10.43
CA GLU A 226 -5.22 31.77 10.90
C GLU A 226 -4.35 32.63 11.83
N ASN A 227 -3.72 32.01 12.82
CA ASN A 227 -2.80 32.70 13.75
C ASN A 227 -1.59 33.32 13.04
N SER A 228 -1.02 32.63 12.04
CA SER A 228 0.10 33.15 11.25
C SER A 228 -0.33 34.35 10.39
N SER A 229 -1.53 34.30 9.79
CA SER A 229 -2.11 35.38 9.01
C SER A 229 -2.38 36.61 9.89
N GLU A 230 -2.92 36.42 11.09
CA GLU A 230 -3.18 37.50 12.04
C GLU A 230 -1.90 38.16 12.55
N ALA A 231 -0.90 37.36 12.93
CA ALA A 231 0.43 37.87 13.30
C ALA A 231 1.06 38.69 12.16
N MET A 232 0.89 38.26 10.90
CA MET A 232 1.37 39.00 9.74
C MET A 232 0.62 40.33 9.52
N ARG A 233 -0.71 40.34 9.70
CA ARG A 233 -1.52 41.56 9.63
C ARG A 233 -1.09 42.59 10.67
N LEU A 234 -0.89 42.16 11.92
CA LEU A 234 -0.41 43.01 13.01
C LEU A 234 1.00 43.57 12.71
N ALA A 235 1.91 42.75 12.16
CA ALA A 235 3.24 43.21 11.76
C ALA A 235 3.21 44.26 10.62
N THR A 236 2.22 44.19 9.72
CA THR A 236 2.04 45.19 8.64
C THR A 236 1.30 46.46 9.06
N ALA A 237 0.59 46.44 10.19
CA ALA A 237 -0.14 47.59 10.72
C ALA A 237 0.76 48.60 11.47
N ILE A 238 2.04 48.25 11.73
CA ILE A 238 3.01 49.17 12.32
C ILE A 238 3.49 50.16 11.24
N PRO A 239 3.13 51.45 11.32
CA PRO A 239 3.57 52.44 10.34
C PRO A 239 5.05 52.77 10.63
N GLY A 240 5.98 52.29 9.79
CA GLY A 240 7.36 52.77 9.94
C GLY A 240 8.47 52.09 9.13
N ASN A 241 8.36 50.83 8.68
CA ASN A 241 9.56 50.13 8.17
C ASN A 241 9.50 49.75 6.68
N ARG A 242 10.00 50.65 5.82
CA ARG A 242 10.26 50.38 4.40
C ARG A 242 11.53 49.54 4.26
N SER A 243 11.42 48.21 4.13
CA SER A 243 12.49 47.39 3.52
C SER A 243 11.96 46.63 2.30
N GLY A 244 12.31 47.12 1.10
CA GLY A 244 11.69 46.78 -0.18
C GLY A 244 12.18 45.51 -0.87
N ARG A 245 13.00 44.66 -0.22
CA ARG A 245 13.60 43.48 -0.90
C ARG A 245 13.22 42.11 -0.36
N LYS A 246 12.75 41.97 0.90
CA LYS A 246 12.35 40.65 1.46
C LYS A 246 10.92 40.22 1.15
N LYS A 247 10.05 41.15 0.72
CA LYS A 247 8.61 40.90 0.50
C LYS A 247 8.31 39.93 -0.68
N LYS A 248 9.15 39.89 -1.71
CA LYS A 248 8.88 39.03 -2.90
C LYS A 248 9.08 37.54 -2.63
N ARG A 249 10.02 37.14 -1.76
CA ARG A 249 10.23 35.72 -1.42
C ARG A 249 9.14 35.17 -0.49
N GLN A 250 8.66 35.98 0.46
CA GLN A 250 7.58 35.56 1.37
C GLN A 250 6.22 35.46 0.68
N ALA A 251 5.91 36.36 -0.26
CA ALA A 251 4.66 36.29 -1.04
C ALA A 251 4.59 35.02 -1.92
N LEU A 252 5.73 34.55 -2.44
CA LEU A 252 5.79 33.34 -3.27
C LEU A 252 5.49 32.08 -2.46
N ILE A 253 6.08 31.94 -1.26
CA ILE A 253 5.86 30.80 -0.34
C ILE A 253 4.38 30.72 0.09
N ILE A 254 3.75 31.86 0.36
CA ILE A 254 2.33 31.94 0.74
C ILE A 254 1.42 31.54 -0.43
N SER A 255 1.75 31.92 -1.67
CA SER A 255 0.95 31.54 -2.83
C SER A 255 0.90 30.02 -3.05
N ILE A 256 1.97 29.30 -2.70
CA ILE A 256 2.06 27.83 -2.80
C ILE A 256 1.19 27.17 -1.72
N LEU A 257 1.26 27.66 -0.48
CA LEU A 257 0.44 27.18 0.64
C LEU A 257 -1.07 27.40 0.40
N VAL A 258 -1.47 28.58 -0.09
CA VAL A 258 -2.89 28.90 -0.32
C VAL A 258 -3.46 28.14 -1.52
N LYS A 259 -2.66 27.84 -2.56
CA LYS A 259 -3.11 27.01 -3.69
C LYS A 259 -3.33 25.55 -3.27
N SER A 260 -2.55 25.05 -2.32
CA SER A 260 -2.72 23.71 -1.73
C SER A 260 -4.04 23.58 -0.93
N MET A 261 -4.45 24.65 -0.22
CA MET A 261 -5.63 24.61 0.67
C MET A 261 -6.97 24.93 -0.01
N LYS A 262 -6.99 25.56 -1.18
CA LYS A 262 -8.25 25.92 -1.90
C LYS A 262 -8.99 24.73 -2.51
N SER A 263 -8.52 23.50 -2.31
CA SER A 263 -9.13 22.30 -2.87
C SER A 263 -9.76 21.39 -1.80
N SER A 264 -9.99 21.86 -0.57
CA SER A 264 -10.63 21.04 0.47
C SER A 264 -12.14 21.28 0.48
N THR A 265 -12.89 20.59 -0.37
CA THR A 265 -14.35 20.44 -0.18
C THR A 265 -14.56 19.55 1.04
N LEU A 266 -14.99 20.14 2.16
CA LEU A 266 -15.45 19.43 3.35
C LEU A 266 -16.71 18.63 2.98
N ILE A 267 -16.60 17.30 2.94
CA ILE A 267 -17.77 16.42 2.83
C ILE A 267 -18.03 15.86 4.23
N VAL A 268 -19.16 16.27 4.81
CA VAL A 268 -19.66 15.80 6.10
C VAL A 268 -20.28 14.42 5.89
N TRP A 269 -19.79 13.42 6.62
CA TRP A 269 -20.39 12.09 6.67
C TRP A 269 -21.61 12.11 7.59
N CYS A 270 -22.80 11.88 7.05
CA CYS A 270 -23.99 11.56 7.82
C CYS A 270 -24.21 10.05 7.74
N PHE A 271 -23.76 9.30 8.75
CA PHE A 271 -24.23 7.94 8.96
C PHE A 271 -25.60 8.00 9.62
N SER A 272 -26.65 7.64 8.88
CA SER A 272 -27.98 7.42 9.44
C SER A 272 -28.09 5.96 9.83
N SER A 273 -28.11 5.66 11.13
CA SER A 273 -28.43 4.33 11.64
C SER A 273 -29.93 4.07 11.45
N ASN A 274 -30.27 2.99 10.77
CA ASN A 274 -31.61 2.38 10.78
C ASN A 274 -31.58 1.13 11.66
#